data_AF-A0A8B9JPF4-F1
#
_entry.id   AF-A0A8B9JPF4-F1
#
_cell.length_a   1.000
_cell.length_b   1.000
_cell.length_c   1.000
_cell.angle_alpha   90.00
_cell.angle_beta   90.00
_cell.angle_gamma   90.00
#
_symmetry.space_group_name_H-M   'P 1'
#
loop_
_entity.id
_entity.type
_entity.pdbx_description
1 polymer ?
#
loop_
_entity_poly.entity_id
_entity_poly.type
_entity_poly.pdbx_seq_one_letter_code
_entity_poly.pdbx_strand_id
1 'polypeptide(L)'
;MKKKITLNLTFFTWASHMTNSSTLIVMIGLPARGKTYMSKKLTRYLNWIGVPTKVFNLGEYRREAVQSYKSYDFFRHDNAEAMKIRKQCAIIALQDVKTYLNEEGGQIAVFFVESICDDPDVIAENIMDVKVSSPDYPERHRERVMEDFLKRIECYKVTYQPLDPDQHDRDRSFIQVINVGQRFLVNRVQDYIQSKIVYYLMNIHVHTHSIYLCRHGESEHNIQGLIGGDSGLSNRGKEFARALRGFVESHKLVDLKVWTSQLKRTIQTAEALGVPYEQWKILNEIDAGVCEEMSYDMIKHMYPDEYAMRDQDKYHYRYPGGESYQDLVQRLEPVIMELERQGNVLVICHQAVMRCLLAYFLDKSADDLPYLKCPLHVVLKLTPVAYGCKVDMFDLKVEAVNTHRNRPLVTTFL
;
A
#
# COMPACT_ATOMS: atom_id res chain seq x y z
N MET A 1 -20.34 -4.84 -45.89
CA MET A 1 -20.67 -5.17 -44.49
C MET A 1 -19.43 -5.75 -43.81
N LYS A 2 -18.62 -4.93 -43.14
CA LYS A 2 -17.52 -5.40 -42.28
C LYS A 2 -18.02 -5.31 -40.85
N LYS A 3 -18.23 -6.45 -40.19
CA LYS A 3 -18.60 -6.52 -38.78
C LYS A 3 -17.45 -5.93 -37.96
N LYS A 4 -17.70 -4.81 -37.27
CA LYS A 4 -16.86 -4.37 -36.14
C LYS A 4 -16.96 -5.48 -35.09
N ILE A 5 -15.87 -6.22 -34.92
CA ILE A 5 -15.69 -7.07 -33.74
C ILE A 5 -15.28 -6.12 -32.64
N THR A 6 -16.24 -5.73 -31.80
CA THR A 6 -15.95 -5.08 -30.52
C THR A 6 -15.39 -6.17 -29.61
N LEU A 7 -14.06 -6.28 -29.55
CA LEU A 7 -13.39 -7.04 -28.49
C LEU A 7 -13.62 -6.27 -27.19
N ASN A 8 -14.60 -6.70 -26.40
CA ASN A 8 -14.61 -6.43 -24.96
C ASN A 8 -13.43 -7.18 -24.35
N LEU A 9 -12.24 -6.58 -24.42
CA LEU A 9 -11.10 -6.98 -23.61
C LEU A 9 -11.41 -6.53 -22.19
N THR A 10 -12.08 -7.39 -21.42
CA THR A 10 -11.94 -7.36 -19.97
C THR A 10 -10.47 -7.64 -19.69
N PHE A 11 -9.72 -6.60 -19.34
CA PHE A 11 -8.33 -6.72 -18.89
C PHE A 11 -8.34 -7.49 -17.57
N PHE A 12 -8.24 -8.82 -17.64
CA PHE A 12 -7.96 -9.65 -16.49
C PHE A 12 -6.51 -9.37 -16.05
N THR A 13 -6.32 -8.85 -14.85
CA THR A 13 -4.98 -8.67 -14.26
C THR A 13 -4.34 -10.06 -14.10
N TRP A 14 -3.02 -10.19 -14.23
CA TRP A 14 -2.37 -11.50 -14.05
C TRP A 14 -2.67 -12.14 -12.68
N ALA A 15 -2.85 -11.32 -11.63
CA ALA A 15 -3.27 -11.80 -10.32
C ALA A 15 -4.67 -12.43 -10.32
N SER A 16 -5.59 -11.97 -11.19
CA SER A 16 -6.91 -12.57 -11.37
C SER A 16 -6.86 -14.01 -11.91
N HIS A 17 -5.78 -14.40 -12.61
CA HIS A 17 -5.55 -15.79 -13.04
C HIS A 17 -5.07 -16.70 -11.91
N MET A 18 -4.51 -16.16 -10.82
CA MET A 18 -4.11 -16.94 -9.64
C MET A 18 -5.21 -17.01 -8.57
N THR A 19 -6.22 -16.14 -8.65
CA THR A 19 -7.41 -16.17 -7.79
C THR A 19 -8.53 -16.94 -8.50
N ASN A 20 -8.60 -18.25 -8.30
CA ASN A 20 -9.65 -19.11 -8.89
C ASN A 20 -11.07 -18.81 -8.36
N SER A 21 -11.19 -18.03 -7.29
CA SER A 21 -12.46 -17.62 -6.67
C SER A 21 -12.26 -16.28 -5.94
N SER A 22 -13.28 -15.43 -5.93
CA SER A 22 -13.30 -14.24 -5.09
C SER A 22 -13.26 -14.61 -3.61
N THR A 23 -12.53 -13.86 -2.79
CA THR A 23 -12.39 -14.17 -1.37
C THR A 23 -13.05 -13.11 -0.51
N LEU A 24 -13.95 -13.49 0.39
CA LEU A 24 -14.47 -12.67 1.48
C LEU A 24 -13.57 -12.81 2.70
N ILE A 25 -12.87 -11.73 3.04
CA ILE A 25 -12.06 -11.65 4.24
C ILE A 25 -12.92 -11.11 5.39
N VAL A 26 -13.09 -11.90 6.46
CA VAL A 26 -13.93 -11.55 7.60
C VAL A 26 -13.05 -11.21 8.81
N MET A 27 -13.09 -9.95 9.24
CA MET A 27 -12.34 -9.50 10.40
C MET A 27 -13.06 -9.84 11.71
N ILE A 28 -12.37 -10.47 12.65
CA ILE A 28 -12.90 -10.84 13.98
C ILE A 28 -12.05 -10.17 15.08
N GLY A 29 -12.69 -9.89 16.22
CA GLY A 29 -12.02 -9.43 17.43
C GLY A 29 -12.72 -8.25 18.11
N LEU A 30 -12.32 -7.97 19.35
CA LEU A 30 -12.88 -6.88 20.15
C LEU A 30 -12.59 -5.48 19.58
N PRO A 31 -13.36 -4.43 19.94
CA PRO A 31 -13.06 -3.05 19.52
C PRO A 31 -11.63 -2.61 19.87
N ALA A 32 -11.01 -1.71 19.08
CA ALA A 32 -9.63 -1.24 19.28
C ALA A 32 -8.50 -2.30 19.20
N ARG A 33 -8.73 -3.43 18.49
CA ARG A 33 -7.71 -4.46 18.18
C ARG A 33 -7.20 -4.34 16.75
N GLY A 34 -6.91 -3.13 16.25
CA GLY A 34 -6.31 -2.96 14.91
C GLY A 34 -7.10 -3.45 13.68
N LYS A 35 -8.33 -3.97 13.80
CA LYS A 35 -9.10 -4.54 12.66
C LYS A 35 -9.17 -3.60 11.45
N THR A 36 -9.64 -2.36 11.64
CA THR A 36 -9.76 -1.39 10.54
C THR A 36 -8.41 -1.04 9.93
N TYR A 37 -7.35 -1.01 10.74
CA TYR A 37 -5.99 -0.76 10.28
C TYR A 37 -5.51 -1.88 9.36
N MET A 38 -5.61 -3.13 9.83
CA MET A 38 -5.23 -4.31 9.03
C MET A 38 -6.07 -4.41 7.75
N SER A 39 -7.38 -4.19 7.82
CA SER A 39 -8.24 -4.23 6.63
C SER A 39 -7.77 -3.25 5.56
N LYS A 40 -7.49 -1.99 5.95
CA LYS A 40 -7.06 -0.97 4.98
C LYS A 40 -5.67 -1.24 4.43
N LYS A 41 -4.70 -1.62 5.28
CA LYS A 41 -3.36 -1.99 4.82
C LYS A 41 -3.39 -3.20 3.88
N LEU A 42 -4.14 -4.23 4.25
CA LEU A 42 -4.29 -5.43 3.43
C LEU A 42 -4.96 -5.11 2.09
N THR A 43 -6.07 -4.35 2.09
CA THR A 43 -6.72 -3.92 0.85
C THR A 43 -5.78 -3.12 -0.04
N ARG A 44 -5.00 -2.18 0.52
CA ARG A 44 -4.01 -1.41 -0.22
C ARG A 44 -2.94 -2.31 -0.85
N TYR A 45 -2.41 -3.27 -0.10
CA TYR A 45 -1.46 -4.26 -0.60
C TYR A 45 -2.04 -5.11 -1.73
N LEU A 46 -3.24 -5.69 -1.52
CA LEU A 46 -3.90 -6.54 -2.51
C LEU A 46 -4.19 -5.76 -3.81
N ASN A 47 -4.72 -4.54 -3.72
CA ASN A 47 -4.92 -3.69 -4.89
C ASN A 47 -3.60 -3.35 -5.58
N TRP A 48 -2.54 -3.05 -4.82
CA TRP A 48 -1.24 -2.72 -5.39
C TRP A 48 -0.62 -3.89 -6.16
N ILE A 49 -0.75 -5.14 -5.69
CA ILE A 49 -0.32 -6.34 -6.45
C ILE A 49 -1.30 -6.75 -7.56
N GLY A 50 -2.38 -5.99 -7.77
CA GLY A 50 -3.34 -6.19 -8.86
C GLY A 50 -4.52 -7.10 -8.55
N VAL A 51 -4.83 -7.34 -7.26
CA VAL A 51 -6.02 -8.07 -6.79
C VAL A 51 -7.09 -7.06 -6.34
N PRO A 52 -8.16 -6.84 -7.13
CA PRO A 52 -9.21 -5.89 -6.79
C PRO A 52 -9.83 -6.24 -5.43
N THR A 53 -9.74 -5.31 -4.49
CA THR A 53 -10.18 -5.51 -3.11
C THR A 53 -10.85 -4.26 -2.57
N LYS A 54 -11.95 -4.44 -1.82
CA LYS A 54 -12.70 -3.36 -1.18
C LYS A 54 -12.99 -3.67 0.29
N VAL A 55 -12.91 -2.65 1.15
CA VAL A 55 -13.29 -2.75 2.57
C VAL A 55 -14.76 -2.34 2.75
N PHE A 56 -15.52 -3.16 3.47
CA PHE A 56 -16.88 -2.85 3.90
C PHE A 56 -16.91 -2.64 5.42
N ASN A 57 -16.88 -1.38 5.85
CA ASN A 57 -16.76 -1.02 7.26
C ASN A 57 -18.13 -0.89 7.93
N LEU A 58 -18.57 -1.91 8.67
CA LEU A 58 -19.85 -1.90 9.40
C LEU A 58 -20.03 -0.71 10.35
N GLY A 59 -18.94 -0.07 10.79
CA GLY A 59 -19.01 1.16 11.57
C GLY A 59 -19.61 2.33 10.81
N GLU A 60 -19.39 2.42 9.49
CA GLU A 60 -19.90 3.45 8.58
C GLU A 60 -21.40 3.24 8.31
N TYR A 61 -21.79 2.04 7.87
CA TYR A 61 -23.21 1.66 7.72
C TYR A 61 -24.03 1.96 8.97
N ARG A 62 -23.49 1.64 10.15
CA ARG A 62 -24.14 1.94 11.42
C ARG A 62 -24.25 3.44 11.64
N ARG A 63 -23.20 4.24 11.41
CA ARG A 63 -23.27 5.71 11.58
C ARG A 63 -24.26 6.37 10.61
N GLU A 64 -24.42 5.85 9.41
CA GLU A 64 -25.43 6.34 8.47
C GLU A 64 -26.85 5.98 8.93
N ALA A 65 -27.03 4.79 9.51
CA ALA A 65 -28.31 4.35 10.04
C ALA A 65 -28.71 5.03 11.36
N VAL A 66 -27.75 5.38 12.23
CA VAL A 66 -28.00 6.10 13.49
C VAL A 66 -27.41 7.51 13.44
N GLN A 67 -28.29 8.51 13.42
CA GLN A 67 -27.95 9.95 13.29
C GLN A 67 -27.00 10.49 14.37
N SER A 68 -26.92 9.88 15.56
CA SER A 68 -25.92 10.23 16.57
C SER A 68 -25.57 9.06 17.49
N TYR A 69 -24.28 8.90 17.78
CA TYR A 69 -23.80 8.02 18.84
C TYR A 69 -23.93 8.73 20.19
N LYS A 70 -24.51 8.07 21.20
CA LYS A 70 -24.69 8.63 22.54
C LYS A 70 -23.72 8.05 23.56
N SER A 71 -23.69 6.72 23.69
CA SER A 71 -22.87 6.02 24.69
C SER A 71 -22.70 4.53 24.33
N TYR A 72 -21.87 3.85 25.11
CA TYR A 72 -21.67 2.41 25.08
C TYR A 72 -22.96 1.58 25.24
N ASP A 73 -24.06 2.15 25.76
CA ASP A 73 -25.34 1.46 25.96
C ASP A 73 -25.94 0.92 24.65
N PHE A 74 -25.63 1.57 23.52
CA PHE A 74 -25.99 1.08 22.20
C PHE A 74 -25.34 -0.27 21.86
N PHE A 75 -24.24 -0.63 22.52
CA PHE A 75 -23.48 -1.85 22.23
C PHE A 75 -23.78 -3.02 23.16
N ARG A 76 -24.62 -2.83 24.18
CA ARG A 76 -25.00 -3.92 25.08
C ARG A 76 -25.74 -5.02 24.32
N HIS A 77 -25.48 -6.27 24.70
CA HIS A 77 -26.08 -7.45 24.06
C HIS A 77 -27.57 -7.61 24.37
N ASP A 78 -28.04 -7.02 25.48
CA ASP A 78 -29.43 -7.00 25.92
C ASP A 78 -30.25 -5.82 25.35
N ASN A 79 -29.61 -4.90 24.62
CA ASN A 79 -30.29 -3.82 23.91
C ASN A 79 -30.89 -4.34 22.59
N ALA A 80 -32.12 -4.85 22.65
CA ALA A 80 -32.81 -5.47 21.52
C ALA A 80 -32.95 -4.55 20.28
N GLU A 81 -33.24 -3.26 20.50
CA GLU A 81 -33.37 -2.28 19.42
C GLU A 81 -32.02 -2.05 18.72
N ALA A 82 -30.96 -1.80 19.47
CA ALA A 82 -29.63 -1.59 18.91
C ALA A 82 -29.09 -2.86 18.23
N MET A 83 -29.36 -4.05 18.78
CA MET A 83 -29.03 -5.33 18.16
C MET A 83 -29.73 -5.51 16.81
N LYS A 84 -31.02 -5.13 16.70
CA LYS A 84 -31.76 -5.15 15.43
C LYS A 84 -31.14 -4.22 14.40
N ILE A 85 -30.81 -2.98 14.78
CA ILE A 85 -30.15 -2.00 13.90
C ILE A 85 -28.80 -2.54 13.42
N ARG A 86 -27.94 -3.01 14.34
CA ARG A 86 -26.61 -3.54 14.00
C ARG A 86 -26.69 -4.76 13.08
N LYS A 87 -27.67 -5.65 13.31
CA LYS A 87 -27.93 -6.80 12.43
C LYS A 87 -28.36 -6.34 11.04
N GLN A 88 -29.23 -5.33 10.94
CA GLN A 88 -29.65 -4.78 9.66
C GLN A 88 -28.48 -4.14 8.89
N CYS A 89 -27.62 -3.38 9.55
CA CYS A 89 -26.40 -2.83 8.94
C CYS A 89 -25.49 -3.94 8.38
N ALA A 90 -25.35 -5.06 9.09
CA ALA A 90 -24.57 -6.20 8.62
C ALA A 90 -25.20 -6.86 7.37
N ILE A 91 -26.54 -7.00 7.34
CA ILE A 91 -27.25 -7.54 6.17
C ILE A 91 -27.07 -6.64 4.96
N ILE A 92 -27.19 -5.32 5.12
CA ILE A 92 -26.99 -4.35 4.03
C ILE A 92 -25.56 -4.43 3.49
N ALA A 93 -24.55 -4.43 4.37
CA ALA A 93 -23.16 -4.57 3.95
C ALA A 93 -22.90 -5.90 3.21
N LEU A 94 -23.52 -7.01 3.64
CA LEU A 94 -23.42 -8.30 2.94
C LEU A 94 -24.11 -8.28 1.56
N GLN A 95 -25.18 -7.51 1.40
CA GLN A 95 -25.80 -7.29 0.09
C GLN A 95 -24.83 -6.53 -0.83
N ASP A 96 -24.17 -5.48 -0.33
CA ASP A 96 -23.18 -4.72 -1.11
C ASP A 96 -21.95 -5.57 -1.46
N VAL A 97 -21.50 -6.43 -0.54
CA VAL A 97 -20.46 -7.43 -0.81
C VAL A 97 -20.91 -8.36 -1.93
N LYS A 98 -22.14 -8.89 -1.86
CA LYS A 98 -22.68 -9.77 -2.90
C LYS A 98 -22.74 -9.06 -4.26
N THR A 99 -23.18 -7.81 -4.31
CA THR A 99 -23.20 -7.00 -5.53
C THR A 99 -21.80 -6.86 -6.11
N TYR A 100 -20.84 -6.44 -5.28
CA TYR A 100 -19.43 -6.29 -5.68
C TYR A 100 -18.85 -7.60 -6.24
N LEU A 101 -19.10 -8.73 -5.58
CA LEU A 101 -18.58 -10.03 -6.02
C LEU A 101 -19.29 -10.60 -7.25
N ASN A 102 -20.60 -10.38 -7.41
CA ASN A 102 -21.37 -10.98 -8.50
C ASN A 102 -21.26 -10.20 -9.82
N GLU A 103 -21.29 -8.87 -9.77
CA GLU A 103 -21.18 -8.04 -10.98
C GLU A 103 -19.79 -8.13 -11.62
N GLU A 104 -18.78 -8.52 -10.83
CA GLU A 104 -17.39 -8.70 -11.24
C GLU A 104 -16.97 -10.18 -11.40
N GLY A 105 -17.93 -11.12 -11.37
CA GLY A 105 -17.71 -12.51 -11.83
C GLY A 105 -17.20 -13.53 -10.81
N GLY A 106 -17.53 -13.39 -9.52
CA GLY A 106 -16.95 -14.17 -8.41
C GLY A 106 -17.72 -15.40 -7.89
N GLN A 107 -16.97 -16.37 -7.36
CA GLN A 107 -17.39 -17.35 -6.32
C GLN A 107 -16.75 -16.96 -4.99
N ILE A 108 -17.34 -17.22 -3.82
CA ILE A 108 -16.85 -16.72 -2.51
C ILE A 108 -16.08 -17.80 -1.73
N ALA A 109 -14.77 -17.64 -1.54
CA ALA A 109 -14.00 -18.30 -0.48
C ALA A 109 -14.01 -17.43 0.79
N VAL A 110 -14.18 -18.00 1.98
CA VAL A 110 -14.23 -17.21 3.24
C VAL A 110 -12.94 -17.42 4.02
N PHE A 111 -12.23 -16.33 4.32
CA PHE A 111 -11.00 -16.34 5.11
C PHE A 111 -11.14 -15.42 6.32
N PHE A 112 -10.95 -15.94 7.54
CA PHE A 112 -11.10 -15.13 8.75
C PHE A 112 -9.75 -14.56 9.21
N VAL A 113 -9.76 -13.29 9.62
CA VAL A 113 -8.61 -12.61 10.25
C VAL A 113 -9.05 -12.13 11.62
N GLU A 114 -8.66 -12.86 12.65
CA GLU A 114 -8.96 -12.51 14.03
C GLU A 114 -7.79 -11.76 14.66
N SER A 115 -8.07 -10.61 15.28
CA SER A 115 -7.07 -9.87 16.05
C SER A 115 -7.34 -9.97 17.53
N ILE A 116 -6.38 -10.54 18.24
CA ILE A 116 -6.42 -10.78 19.67
C ILE A 116 -5.32 -9.94 20.31
N CYS A 117 -5.70 -9.09 21.25
CA CYS A 117 -4.74 -8.29 22.02
C CYS A 117 -5.35 -8.01 23.38
N ASP A 118 -4.61 -8.47 24.40
CA ASP A 118 -4.95 -8.33 25.82
C ASP A 118 -3.99 -7.37 26.54
N ASP A 119 -3.03 -6.80 25.81
CA ASP A 119 -2.11 -5.79 26.31
C ASP A 119 -2.84 -4.45 26.53
N PRO A 120 -2.97 -3.96 27.77
CA PRO A 120 -3.72 -2.76 28.08
C PRO A 120 -3.07 -1.49 27.50
N ASP A 121 -1.75 -1.44 27.38
CA ASP A 121 -1.04 -0.27 26.87
C ASP A 121 -1.27 -0.11 25.37
N VAL A 122 -1.20 -1.21 24.63
CA VAL A 122 -1.55 -1.25 23.20
C VAL A 122 -3.02 -0.88 22.97
N ILE A 123 -3.92 -1.37 23.81
CA ILE A 123 -5.35 -1.03 23.71
C ILE A 123 -5.56 0.47 23.94
N ALA A 124 -4.91 1.03 24.96
CA ALA A 124 -4.99 2.45 25.28
C ALA A 124 -4.46 3.31 24.12
N GLU A 125 -3.28 2.98 23.57
CA GLU A 125 -2.68 3.67 22.42
C GLU A 125 -3.62 3.63 21.20
N ASN A 126 -4.16 2.45 20.87
CA ASN A 126 -5.13 2.30 19.79
C ASN A 126 -6.41 3.15 19.99
N ILE A 127 -6.89 3.30 21.23
CA ILE A 127 -8.05 4.16 21.50
C ILE A 127 -7.67 5.62 21.29
N MET A 128 -6.51 6.04 21.78
CA MET A 128 -6.03 7.42 21.67
C MET A 128 -5.78 7.84 20.22
N ASP A 129 -5.18 6.97 19.41
CA ASP A 129 -4.76 7.29 18.05
C ASP A 129 -5.91 7.37 17.06
N VAL A 130 -6.92 6.52 17.19
CA VAL A 130 -7.99 6.42 16.17
C VAL A 130 -9.41 6.62 16.69
N LYS A 131 -9.65 6.53 18.00
CA LYS A 131 -11.02 6.63 18.54
C LYS A 131 -11.33 8.00 19.11
N VAL A 132 -10.34 8.70 19.65
CA VAL A 132 -10.50 10.10 20.08
C VAL A 132 -10.87 11.02 18.91
N SER A 133 -10.35 10.76 17.70
CA SER A 133 -10.68 11.51 16.48
C SER A 133 -11.77 10.86 15.63
N SER A 134 -12.47 9.84 16.16
CA SER A 134 -13.50 9.12 15.42
C SER A 134 -14.78 9.96 15.33
N PRO A 135 -15.53 9.90 14.20
CA PRO A 135 -16.85 10.53 14.09
C PRO A 135 -17.87 10.04 15.12
N ASP A 136 -17.64 8.88 15.74
CA ASP A 136 -18.45 8.39 16.86
C ASP A 136 -18.38 9.34 18.09
N TYR A 137 -17.32 10.14 18.25
CA TYR A 137 -17.12 11.00 19.43
C TYR A 137 -16.94 12.48 19.01
N PRO A 138 -18.02 13.28 19.00
CA PRO A 138 -17.93 14.71 18.68
C PRO A 138 -17.29 15.54 19.81
N GLU A 139 -17.34 15.07 21.06
CA GLU A 139 -16.66 15.70 22.20
C GLU A 139 -15.15 15.41 22.19
N ARG A 140 -14.33 16.46 22.43
CA ARG A 140 -12.86 16.37 22.45
C ARG A 140 -12.28 15.97 23.82
N HIS A 141 -13.11 15.66 24.82
CA HIS A 141 -12.64 15.27 26.15
C HIS A 141 -12.15 13.82 26.13
N ARG A 142 -10.84 13.67 25.91
CA ARG A 142 -10.13 12.39 25.74
C ARG A 142 -10.48 11.37 26.83
N GLU A 143 -10.56 11.81 28.08
CA GLU A 143 -10.86 10.95 29.24
C GLU A 143 -12.25 10.31 29.16
N ARG A 144 -13.28 11.10 28.80
CA ARG A 144 -14.65 10.58 28.65
C ARG A 144 -14.78 9.60 27.48
N VAL A 145 -14.10 9.90 26.37
CA VAL A 145 -14.06 8.99 25.21
C VAL A 145 -13.40 7.67 25.58
N MET A 146 -12.29 7.72 26.33
CA MET A 146 -11.61 6.52 26.83
C MET A 146 -12.53 5.70 27.73
N GLU A 147 -13.17 6.32 28.72
CA GLU A 147 -14.07 5.64 29.66
C GLU A 147 -15.25 4.97 28.94
N ASP A 148 -15.93 5.69 28.04
CA ASP A 148 -17.02 5.13 27.23
C ASP A 148 -16.54 3.99 26.34
N PHE A 149 -15.37 4.13 25.70
CA PHE A 149 -14.84 3.12 24.81
C PHE A 149 -14.41 1.84 25.55
N LEU A 150 -13.87 1.96 26.77
CA LEU A 150 -13.57 0.82 27.64
C LEU A 150 -14.86 0.07 28.03
N LYS A 151 -15.91 0.78 28.46
CA LYS A 151 -17.23 0.16 28.74
C LYS A 151 -17.84 -0.50 27.50
N ARG A 152 -17.65 0.12 26.33
CA ARG A 152 -18.03 -0.48 25.05
C ARG A 152 -17.28 -1.79 24.81
N ILE A 153 -15.98 -1.88 25.10
CA ILE A 153 -15.22 -3.15 24.97
C ILE A 153 -15.82 -4.22 25.90
N GLU A 154 -16.12 -3.88 27.15
CA GLU A 154 -16.72 -4.82 28.12
C GLU A 154 -18.06 -5.38 27.61
N CYS A 155 -18.88 -4.57 26.93
CA CYS A 155 -20.13 -5.04 26.33
C CYS A 155 -19.91 -6.18 25.31
N TYR A 156 -18.82 -6.15 24.54
CA TYR A 156 -18.49 -7.22 23.58
C TYR A 156 -17.86 -8.43 24.26
N LYS A 157 -17.09 -8.26 25.33
CA LYS A 157 -16.47 -9.39 26.05
C LYS A 157 -17.50 -10.40 26.58
N VAL A 158 -18.69 -9.93 26.98
CA VAL A 158 -19.76 -10.79 27.51
C VAL A 158 -20.15 -11.90 26.54
N THR A 159 -20.12 -11.64 25.23
CA THR A 159 -20.57 -12.58 24.20
C THR A 159 -19.47 -12.97 23.20
N TYR A 160 -18.22 -12.56 23.45
CA TYR A 160 -17.12 -12.84 22.54
C TYR A 160 -16.70 -14.30 22.63
N GLN A 161 -16.70 -14.97 21.48
CA GLN A 161 -16.22 -16.33 21.29
C GLN A 161 -15.07 -16.26 20.27
N PRO A 162 -13.81 -16.40 20.72
CA PRO A 162 -12.67 -16.46 19.80
C PRO A 162 -12.76 -17.67 18.87
N LEU A 163 -12.04 -17.64 17.74
CA LEU A 163 -11.95 -18.82 16.87
C LEU A 163 -11.26 -19.98 17.61
N ASP A 164 -11.84 -21.17 17.50
CA ASP A 164 -11.32 -22.39 18.12
C ASP A 164 -10.82 -23.40 17.05
N PRO A 165 -9.51 -23.46 16.78
CA PRO A 165 -8.94 -24.38 15.79
C PRO A 165 -9.07 -25.86 16.17
N ASP A 166 -9.26 -26.19 17.45
CA ASP A 166 -9.24 -27.56 17.93
C ASP A 166 -10.65 -28.18 17.94
N GLN A 167 -11.69 -27.34 18.04
CA GLN A 167 -13.08 -27.78 18.11
C GLN A 167 -13.94 -27.17 17.00
N HIS A 168 -14.62 -26.05 17.29
CA HIS A 168 -15.73 -25.56 16.47
C HIS A 168 -15.30 -25.07 15.08
N ASP A 169 -14.09 -24.51 14.98
CA ASP A 169 -13.59 -23.84 13.78
C ASP A 169 -12.46 -24.62 13.09
N ARG A 170 -12.25 -25.90 13.45
CA ARG A 170 -11.20 -26.78 12.91
C ARG A 170 -11.16 -26.85 11.39
N ASP A 171 -12.30 -26.75 10.73
CA ASP A 171 -12.42 -26.85 9.27
C ASP A 171 -12.45 -25.49 8.56
N ARG A 172 -12.33 -24.37 9.31
CA ARG A 172 -12.31 -23.02 8.75
C ARG A 172 -10.90 -22.56 8.40
N SER A 173 -10.80 -21.74 7.37
CA SER A 173 -9.56 -21.08 6.96
C SER A 173 -9.40 -19.74 7.65
N PHE A 174 -8.35 -19.59 8.46
CA PHE A 174 -8.17 -18.36 9.24
C PHE A 174 -6.74 -18.11 9.70
N ILE A 175 -6.51 -16.88 10.14
CA ILE A 175 -5.33 -16.45 10.89
C ILE A 175 -5.76 -15.70 12.15
N GLN A 176 -5.20 -16.09 13.29
CA GLN A 176 -5.25 -15.31 14.53
C GLN A 176 -3.94 -14.52 14.66
N VAL A 177 -4.04 -13.20 14.67
CA VAL A 177 -2.95 -12.26 14.90
C VAL A 177 -2.97 -11.87 16.37
N ILE A 178 -2.03 -12.40 17.15
CA ILE A 178 -2.01 -12.30 18.61
C ILE A 178 -0.96 -11.29 19.04
N ASN A 179 -1.37 -10.38 19.93
CA ASN A 179 -0.56 -9.31 20.49
C ASN A 179 0.23 -8.59 19.40
N VAL A 180 -0.50 -8.02 18.43
CA VAL A 180 0.10 -7.11 17.44
C VAL A 180 1.17 -7.79 16.57
N GLY A 181 0.95 -9.07 16.23
CA GLY A 181 1.85 -9.84 15.39
C GLY A 181 3.04 -10.45 16.13
N GLN A 182 3.04 -10.48 17.46
CA GLN A 182 4.02 -11.26 18.23
C GLN A 182 3.88 -12.75 17.98
N ARG A 183 2.65 -13.24 17.79
CA ARG A 183 2.35 -14.65 17.52
C ARG A 183 1.22 -14.76 16.51
N PHE A 184 1.25 -15.86 15.76
CA PHE A 184 0.25 -16.19 14.76
C PHE A 184 -0.21 -17.63 14.93
N LEU A 185 -1.50 -17.86 14.78
CA LEU A 185 -2.06 -19.19 14.56
C LEU A 185 -2.73 -19.19 13.19
N VAL A 186 -2.32 -20.09 12.31
CA VAL A 186 -2.84 -20.19 10.95
C VAL A 186 -3.49 -21.55 10.78
N ASN A 187 -4.74 -21.59 10.34
CA ASN A 187 -5.47 -22.83 10.09
C ASN A 187 -5.93 -22.91 8.63
N ARG A 188 -5.68 -24.08 8.00
CA ARG A 188 -6.20 -24.49 6.68
C ARG A 188 -6.17 -23.41 5.58
N VAL A 189 -4.98 -22.92 5.23
CA VAL A 189 -4.80 -22.06 4.03
C VAL A 189 -5.19 -22.87 2.77
N GLN A 190 -6.14 -22.37 1.99
CA GLN A 190 -6.73 -23.12 0.86
C GLN A 190 -6.07 -22.82 -0.49
N ASP A 191 -5.56 -21.59 -0.66
CA ASP A 191 -5.11 -21.11 -1.96
C ASP A 191 -3.94 -20.12 -1.85
N TYR A 192 -3.50 -19.67 -3.03
CA TYR A 192 -2.40 -18.73 -3.16
C TYR A 192 -2.71 -17.37 -2.51
N ILE A 193 -3.92 -16.84 -2.67
CA ILE A 193 -4.25 -15.52 -2.15
C ILE A 193 -4.30 -15.52 -0.62
N GLN A 194 -4.85 -16.57 -0.01
CA GLN A 194 -4.80 -16.75 1.44
C GLN A 194 -3.35 -16.87 1.95
N SER A 195 -2.48 -17.58 1.22
CA SER A 195 -1.06 -17.67 1.59
C SER A 195 -0.35 -16.31 1.55
N LYS A 196 -0.68 -15.46 0.55
CA LYS A 196 -0.17 -14.08 0.45
C LYS A 196 -0.71 -13.18 1.54
N ILE A 197 -1.99 -13.30 1.89
CA ILE A 197 -2.60 -12.57 3.01
C ILE A 197 -1.90 -12.92 4.32
N VAL A 198 -1.70 -14.22 4.59
CA VAL A 198 -0.96 -14.68 5.79
C VAL A 198 0.44 -14.10 5.80
N TYR A 199 1.18 -14.25 4.70
CA TYR A 199 2.54 -13.72 4.59
C TYR A 199 2.61 -12.20 4.82
N TYR A 200 1.69 -11.43 4.24
CA TYR A 200 1.61 -9.98 4.47
C TYR A 200 1.33 -9.65 5.93
N LEU A 201 0.31 -10.27 6.53
CA LEU A 201 -0.09 -10.02 7.92
C LEU A 201 1.03 -10.39 8.93
N MET A 202 1.89 -11.35 8.58
CA MET A 202 3.06 -11.71 9.38
C MET A 202 4.20 -10.71 9.33
N ASN A 203 4.24 -9.83 8.31
CA ASN A 203 5.33 -8.86 8.12
C ASN A 203 4.94 -7.42 8.48
N ILE A 204 3.66 -7.11 8.64
CA ILE A 204 3.23 -5.77 9.07
C ILE A 204 3.49 -5.56 10.56
N HIS A 205 4.00 -4.38 10.92
CA HIS A 205 3.98 -3.87 12.29
C HIS A 205 3.22 -2.55 12.40
N VAL A 206 2.84 -2.21 13.64
CA VAL A 206 2.20 -0.93 13.99
C VAL A 206 3.17 0.08 14.59
N HIS A 207 4.45 -0.28 14.82
CA HIS A 207 5.43 0.70 15.29
C HIS A 207 5.56 1.86 14.30
N THR A 208 5.52 3.07 14.83
CA THR A 208 5.72 4.28 14.04
C THR A 208 7.17 4.33 13.57
N HIS A 209 7.36 4.44 12.26
CA HIS A 209 8.67 4.53 11.63
C HIS A 209 8.59 5.49 10.44
N SER A 210 9.75 5.97 10.00
CA SER A 210 9.84 6.87 8.84
C SER A 210 10.56 6.18 7.69
N ILE A 211 9.93 6.17 6.53
CA ILE A 211 10.55 5.69 5.29
C ILE A 211 10.93 6.92 4.46
N TYR A 212 12.18 6.99 4.03
CA TYR A 212 12.71 8.07 3.21
C TYR A 212 12.91 7.54 1.79
N LEU A 213 12.28 8.17 0.82
CA LEU A 213 12.45 7.83 -0.60
C LEU A 213 13.10 9.00 -1.33
N CYS A 214 14.18 8.72 -2.05
CA CYS A 214 14.69 9.66 -3.05
C CYS A 214 15.22 8.90 -4.26
N ARG A 215 15.40 9.63 -5.35
CA ARG A 215 16.15 9.12 -6.49
C ARG A 215 17.65 9.22 -6.23
N HIS A 216 18.44 8.54 -7.04
CA HIS A 216 19.84 8.89 -7.23
C HIS A 216 20.01 10.39 -7.55
N GLY A 217 21.19 10.94 -7.30
CA GLY A 217 21.55 12.26 -7.83
C GLY A 217 21.48 12.31 -9.36
N GLU A 218 21.36 13.49 -9.95
CA GLU A 218 21.35 13.67 -11.40
C GLU A 218 22.50 12.90 -12.07
N SER A 219 22.19 12.14 -13.12
CA SER A 219 23.17 11.34 -13.88
C SER A 219 23.46 11.95 -15.25
N GLU A 220 24.54 11.52 -15.89
CA GLU A 220 24.90 11.96 -17.24
C GLU A 220 23.78 11.67 -18.27
N HIS A 221 23.14 10.50 -18.18
CA HIS A 221 21.97 10.19 -19.03
C HIS A 221 20.79 11.12 -18.77
N ASN A 222 20.60 11.61 -17.53
CA ASN A 222 19.52 12.58 -17.29
C ASN A 222 19.79 13.88 -18.03
N ILE A 223 21.03 14.38 -18.01
CA ILE A 223 21.42 15.60 -18.73
C ILE A 223 21.18 15.44 -20.24
N GLN A 224 21.50 14.26 -20.77
CA GLN A 224 21.32 13.93 -22.19
C GLN A 224 19.87 13.58 -22.57
N GLY A 225 18.97 13.42 -21.59
CA GLY A 225 17.58 13.01 -21.83
C GLY A 225 17.42 11.54 -22.23
N LEU A 226 18.40 10.68 -21.94
CA LEU A 226 18.37 9.25 -22.23
C LEU A 226 17.69 8.47 -21.08
N ILE A 227 16.96 7.40 -21.42
CA ILE A 227 16.38 6.47 -20.46
C ILE A 227 17.30 5.26 -20.25
N GLY A 228 17.16 4.58 -19.10
CA GLY A 228 17.93 3.36 -18.83
C GLY A 228 19.44 3.57 -18.66
N GLY A 229 20.20 2.54 -18.97
CA GLY A 229 21.66 2.45 -18.89
C GLY A 229 22.21 2.45 -17.47
N ASP A 230 23.54 2.49 -17.35
CA ASP A 230 24.27 2.50 -16.08
C ASP A 230 25.24 3.68 -15.94
N SER A 231 24.83 4.86 -16.46
CA SER A 231 25.62 6.08 -16.32
C SER A 231 25.83 6.50 -14.87
N GLY A 232 26.96 7.18 -14.61
CA GLY A 232 27.30 7.73 -13.30
C GLY A 232 26.64 9.08 -13.02
N LEU A 233 26.89 9.59 -11.81
CA LEU A 233 26.43 10.92 -11.38
C LEU A 233 27.12 12.05 -12.16
N SER A 234 26.33 13.07 -12.51
CA SER A 234 26.82 14.37 -12.96
C SER A 234 27.48 15.13 -11.79
N ASN A 235 28.06 16.29 -12.10
CA ASN A 235 28.59 17.19 -11.06
C ASN A 235 27.50 17.61 -10.06
N ARG A 236 26.30 17.97 -10.54
CA ARG A 236 25.15 18.30 -9.69
C ARG A 236 24.63 17.07 -8.94
N GLY A 237 24.69 15.87 -9.54
CA GLY A 237 24.37 14.64 -8.82
C GLY A 237 25.29 14.38 -7.62
N LYS A 238 26.59 14.67 -7.75
CA LYS A 238 27.56 14.58 -6.65
C LYS A 238 27.35 15.66 -5.59
N GLU A 239 26.87 16.85 -5.97
CA GLU A 239 26.45 17.90 -5.03
C GLU A 239 25.23 17.47 -4.23
N PHE A 240 24.22 16.90 -4.90
CA PHE A 240 23.05 16.33 -4.22
C PHE A 240 23.44 15.23 -3.24
N ALA A 241 24.34 14.32 -3.61
CA ALA A 241 24.79 13.25 -2.70
C ALA A 241 25.43 13.81 -1.42
N ARG A 242 26.20 14.90 -1.52
CA ARG A 242 26.74 15.64 -0.36
C ARG A 242 25.65 16.34 0.44
N ALA A 243 24.66 16.95 -0.22
CA ALA A 243 23.52 17.57 0.45
C ALA A 243 22.65 16.54 1.19
N LEU A 244 22.48 15.34 0.61
CA LEU A 244 21.75 14.22 1.21
C LEU A 244 22.44 13.74 2.49
N ARG A 245 23.78 13.68 2.50
CA ARG A 245 24.53 13.43 3.74
C ARG A 245 24.21 14.46 4.82
N GLY A 246 24.27 15.75 4.48
CA GLY A 246 23.91 16.82 5.42
C GLY A 246 22.46 16.73 5.90
N PHE A 247 21.53 16.30 5.04
CA PHE A 247 20.14 16.02 5.42
C PHE A 247 20.05 14.89 6.45
N VAL A 248 20.71 13.75 6.22
CA VAL A 248 20.72 12.60 7.15
C VAL A 248 21.32 12.99 8.51
N GLU A 249 22.45 13.71 8.50
CA GLU A 249 23.12 14.16 9.72
C GLU A 249 22.26 15.17 10.51
N SER A 250 21.68 16.17 9.84
CA SER A 250 20.86 17.21 10.49
C SER A 250 19.55 16.68 11.07
N HIS A 251 18.93 15.68 10.43
CA HIS A 251 17.70 15.06 10.91
C HIS A 251 17.95 13.98 11.97
N LYS A 252 19.22 13.71 12.31
CA LYS A 252 19.63 12.74 13.34
C LYS A 252 18.94 11.39 13.18
N LEU A 253 18.98 10.85 11.97
CA LEU A 253 18.33 9.57 11.64
C LEU A 253 19.14 8.41 12.27
N VAL A 254 18.82 8.07 13.52
CA VAL A 254 19.43 6.95 14.25
C VAL A 254 18.93 5.62 13.66
N ASP A 255 19.83 4.63 13.59
CA ASP A 255 19.60 3.28 13.06
C ASP A 255 19.02 3.26 11.63
N LEU A 256 19.40 4.26 10.82
CA LEU A 256 18.97 4.37 9.43
C LEU A 256 19.60 3.28 8.57
N LYS A 257 18.76 2.41 8.01
CA LYS A 257 19.18 1.50 6.93
C LYS A 257 19.16 2.23 5.60
N VAL A 258 20.17 2.02 4.77
CA VAL A 258 20.25 2.61 3.43
C VAL A 258 20.21 1.51 2.39
N TRP A 259 19.25 1.59 1.46
CA TRP A 259 19.10 0.66 0.36
C TRP A 259 19.32 1.36 -0.97
N THR A 260 20.04 0.69 -1.87
CA THR A 260 20.27 1.16 -3.23
C THR A 260 19.86 0.10 -4.24
N SER A 261 19.74 0.50 -5.50
CA SER A 261 19.81 -0.47 -6.60
C SER A 261 21.25 -0.96 -6.80
N GLN A 262 21.48 -1.82 -7.80
CA GLN A 262 22.82 -2.20 -8.26
C GLN A 262 23.39 -1.26 -9.32
N LEU A 263 22.63 -0.23 -9.73
CA LEU A 263 23.08 0.74 -10.74
C LEU A 263 23.96 1.82 -10.11
N LYS A 264 25.04 2.16 -10.82
CA LYS A 264 26.15 3.02 -10.41
C LYS A 264 25.69 4.33 -9.78
N ARG A 265 24.73 5.01 -10.40
CA ARG A 265 24.19 6.29 -9.90
C ARG A 265 23.58 6.22 -8.49
N THR A 266 22.91 5.13 -8.13
CA THR A 266 22.37 4.97 -6.76
C THR A 266 23.47 4.64 -5.76
N ILE A 267 24.43 3.81 -6.17
CA ILE A 267 25.59 3.42 -5.35
C ILE A 267 26.44 4.64 -5.04
N GLN A 268 26.83 5.42 -6.04
CA GLN A 268 27.60 6.65 -5.87
C GLN A 268 26.89 7.70 -4.98
N THR A 269 25.55 7.73 -5.01
CA THR A 269 24.78 8.60 -4.12
C THR A 269 24.89 8.13 -2.67
N ALA A 270 24.82 6.82 -2.41
CA ALA A 270 24.94 6.25 -1.07
C ALA A 270 26.37 6.30 -0.52
N GLU A 271 27.39 6.09 -1.37
CA GLU A 271 28.81 6.17 -0.99
C GLU A 271 29.14 7.53 -0.35
N ALA A 272 28.54 8.62 -0.85
CA ALA A 272 28.74 9.96 -0.31
C ALA A 272 28.21 10.13 1.12
N LEU A 273 27.30 9.27 1.59
CA LEU A 273 26.74 9.33 2.95
C LEU A 273 27.73 8.84 4.01
N GLY A 274 28.71 8.00 3.63
CA GLY A 274 29.69 7.44 4.56
C GLY A 274 29.10 6.46 5.59
N VAL A 275 27.95 5.84 5.27
CA VAL A 275 27.30 4.82 6.10
C VAL A 275 27.16 3.50 5.33
N PRO A 276 27.02 2.35 6.01
CA PRO A 276 26.74 1.08 5.35
C PRO A 276 25.43 1.15 4.55
N TYR A 277 25.41 0.53 3.37
CA TYR A 277 24.23 0.40 2.53
C TYR A 277 24.15 -1.00 1.92
N GLU A 278 22.93 -1.42 1.59
CA GLU A 278 22.64 -2.70 0.96
C GLU A 278 22.19 -2.48 -0.49
N GLN A 279 22.70 -3.30 -1.40
CA GLN A 279 22.37 -3.22 -2.83
C GLN A 279 21.35 -4.29 -3.21
N TRP A 280 20.23 -3.86 -3.77
CA TRP A 280 19.12 -4.73 -4.13
C TRP A 280 18.93 -4.69 -5.64
N LYS A 281 19.18 -5.81 -6.33
CA LYS A 281 18.96 -5.90 -7.79
C LYS A 281 17.51 -5.55 -8.16
N ILE A 282 16.56 -5.94 -7.32
CA ILE A 282 15.12 -5.66 -7.52
C ILE A 282 14.76 -4.19 -7.35
N LEU A 283 15.69 -3.32 -6.93
CA LEU A 283 15.54 -1.85 -6.94
C LEU A 283 16.10 -1.21 -8.23
N ASN A 284 16.63 -1.98 -9.19
CA ASN A 284 17.06 -1.42 -10.49
C ASN A 284 15.88 -0.75 -11.21
N GLU A 285 16.20 0.27 -12.02
CA GLU A 285 15.19 0.98 -12.82
C GLU A 285 14.42 0.01 -13.73
N ILE A 286 13.23 0.43 -14.18
CA ILE A 286 12.48 -0.30 -15.20
C ILE A 286 13.37 -0.56 -16.42
N ASP A 287 13.42 -1.81 -16.86
CA ASP A 287 14.15 -2.22 -18.05
C ASP A 287 13.40 -1.77 -19.32
N ALA A 288 13.99 -0.86 -20.10
CA ALA A 288 13.42 -0.38 -21.35
C ALA A 288 13.70 -1.29 -22.55
N GLY A 289 14.35 -2.44 -22.36
CA GLY A 289 14.64 -3.43 -23.39
C GLY A 289 15.40 -2.82 -24.57
N VAL A 290 14.86 -2.98 -25.78
CA VAL A 290 15.45 -2.41 -27.01
C VAL A 290 15.52 -0.87 -27.02
N CYS A 291 14.85 -0.20 -26.07
CA CYS A 291 14.82 1.25 -25.93
C CYS A 291 15.77 1.78 -24.83
N GLU A 292 16.59 0.93 -24.22
CA GLU A 292 17.66 1.36 -23.31
C GLU A 292 18.61 2.34 -24.00
N GLU A 293 19.09 3.34 -23.25
CA GLU A 293 20.02 4.38 -23.71
C GLU A 293 19.51 5.28 -24.85
N MET A 294 18.19 5.31 -25.08
CA MET A 294 17.56 6.19 -26.07
C MET A 294 16.88 7.41 -25.42
N SER A 295 16.78 8.51 -26.15
CA SER A 295 15.88 9.60 -25.78
C SER A 295 14.43 9.27 -26.17
N TYR A 296 13.46 9.93 -25.54
CA TYR A 296 12.05 9.77 -25.94
C TYR A 296 11.80 10.18 -27.41
N ASP A 297 12.54 11.16 -27.92
CA ASP A 297 12.45 11.58 -29.33
C ASP A 297 12.99 10.50 -30.27
N MET A 298 14.11 9.87 -29.92
CA MET A 298 14.64 8.72 -30.67
C MET A 298 13.63 7.57 -30.71
N ILE A 299 13.03 7.22 -29.57
CA ILE A 299 12.00 6.17 -29.49
C ILE A 299 10.79 6.54 -30.36
N LYS A 300 10.33 7.79 -30.31
CA LYS A 300 9.21 8.26 -31.13
C LYS A 300 9.48 8.14 -32.63
N HIS A 301 10.72 8.36 -33.07
CA HIS A 301 11.10 8.26 -34.47
C HIS A 301 11.39 6.82 -34.93
N MET A 302 12.05 6.02 -34.10
CA MET A 302 12.46 4.65 -34.43
C MET A 302 11.35 3.62 -34.19
N TYR A 303 10.54 3.83 -33.16
CA TYR A 303 9.47 2.92 -32.72
C TYR A 303 8.17 3.72 -32.46
N PRO A 304 7.57 4.35 -33.50
CA PRO A 304 6.41 5.22 -33.34
C PRO A 304 5.18 4.50 -32.76
N ASP A 305 4.96 3.24 -33.14
CA ASP A 305 3.84 2.44 -32.65
C ASP A 305 4.02 2.10 -31.16
N GLU A 306 5.21 1.67 -30.76
CA GLU A 306 5.56 1.40 -29.36
C GLU A 306 5.41 2.66 -28.48
N TYR A 307 5.87 3.82 -28.99
CA TYR A 307 5.70 5.11 -28.31
C TYR A 307 4.21 5.43 -28.07
N ALA A 308 3.37 5.23 -29.09
CA ALA A 308 1.93 5.47 -29.01
C ALA A 308 1.21 4.48 -28.08
N MET A 309 1.56 3.18 -28.14
CA MET A 309 1.00 2.15 -27.26
C MET A 309 1.32 2.43 -25.80
N ARG A 310 2.56 2.86 -25.51
CA ARG A 310 2.95 3.25 -24.15
C ARG A 310 2.20 4.48 -23.64
N ASP A 311 1.86 5.41 -24.52
CA ASP A 311 1.07 6.59 -24.16
C ASP A 311 -0.40 6.26 -23.86
N GLN A 312 -0.95 5.27 -24.56
CA GLN A 312 -2.32 4.80 -24.39
C GLN A 312 -2.50 4.01 -23.08
N ASP A 313 -1.59 3.09 -22.77
CA ASP A 313 -1.65 2.26 -21.57
C ASP A 313 -0.26 2.10 -20.94
N LYS A 314 0.18 3.16 -20.26
CA LYS A 314 1.53 3.23 -19.70
C LYS A 314 1.78 2.23 -18.57
N TYR A 315 0.73 1.74 -17.90
CA TYR A 315 0.89 0.80 -16.80
C TYR A 315 1.14 -0.62 -17.32
N HIS A 316 0.34 -1.09 -18.28
CA HIS A 316 0.43 -2.44 -18.82
C HIS A 316 1.41 -2.57 -19.99
N TYR A 317 1.73 -1.48 -20.69
CA TYR A 317 2.71 -1.51 -21.77
C TYR A 317 4.05 -2.06 -21.27
N ARG A 318 4.52 -3.13 -21.92
CA ARG A 318 5.82 -3.75 -21.69
C ARG A 318 6.74 -3.39 -22.86
N TYR A 319 7.90 -2.81 -22.56
CA TYR A 319 8.91 -2.57 -23.60
C TYR A 319 9.31 -3.88 -24.29
N PRO A 320 9.58 -3.90 -25.61
CA PRO A 320 10.09 -5.08 -26.28
C PRO A 320 11.43 -5.52 -25.67
N GLY A 321 11.46 -6.73 -25.11
CA GLY A 321 12.63 -7.26 -24.39
C GLY A 321 12.86 -6.64 -23.00
N GLY A 322 11.92 -5.86 -22.47
CA GLY A 322 12.02 -5.18 -21.18
C GLY A 322 10.79 -5.40 -20.29
N GLU A 323 10.49 -4.40 -19.45
CA GLU A 323 9.48 -4.44 -18.40
C GLU A 323 8.31 -3.47 -18.65
N SER A 324 7.18 -3.77 -18.00
CA SER A 324 6.06 -2.85 -17.75
C SER A 324 6.10 -2.32 -16.31
N TYR A 325 5.25 -1.34 -15.98
CA TYR A 325 5.07 -0.97 -14.57
C TYR A 325 4.43 -2.11 -13.75
N GLN A 326 3.61 -2.95 -14.39
CA GLN A 326 3.05 -4.15 -13.76
C GLN A 326 4.16 -5.15 -13.36
N ASP A 327 5.12 -5.41 -14.24
CA ASP A 327 6.28 -6.26 -13.93
C ASP A 327 7.10 -5.68 -12.77
N LEU A 328 7.28 -4.37 -12.79
CA LEU A 328 8.01 -3.65 -11.75
C LEU A 328 7.32 -3.76 -10.38
N VAL A 329 5.99 -3.66 -10.33
CA VAL A 329 5.21 -3.89 -9.10
C VAL A 329 5.45 -5.29 -8.54
N GLN A 330 5.39 -6.32 -9.39
CA GLN A 330 5.64 -7.71 -8.96
C GLN A 330 7.08 -7.87 -8.44
N ARG A 331 8.07 -7.31 -9.15
CA ARG A 331 9.48 -7.33 -8.75
C ARG A 331 9.74 -6.60 -7.42
N LEU A 332 8.99 -5.55 -7.13
CA LEU A 332 9.16 -4.74 -5.92
C LEU A 332 8.37 -5.27 -4.71
N GLU A 333 7.56 -6.31 -4.86
CA GLU A 333 6.80 -6.89 -3.76
C GLU A 333 7.70 -7.25 -2.54
N PRO A 334 8.86 -7.91 -2.70
CA PRO A 334 9.75 -8.20 -1.56
C PRO A 334 10.29 -6.95 -0.88
N VAL A 335 10.51 -5.85 -1.62
CA VAL A 335 10.93 -4.56 -1.06
C VAL A 335 9.83 -3.98 -0.18
N ILE A 336 8.57 -4.05 -0.61
CA ILE A 336 7.43 -3.58 0.19
C ILE A 336 7.31 -4.36 1.49
N MET A 337 7.47 -5.69 1.44
CA MET A 337 7.40 -6.52 2.66
C MET A 337 8.49 -6.14 3.66
N GLU A 338 9.70 -5.88 3.18
CA GLU A 338 10.79 -5.46 4.04
C GLU A 338 10.58 -4.04 4.55
N LEU A 339 10.09 -3.11 3.74
CA LEU A 339 9.72 -1.77 4.23
C LEU A 339 8.64 -1.81 5.31
N GLU A 340 7.68 -2.73 5.22
CA GLU A 340 6.64 -2.92 6.24
C GLU A 340 7.16 -3.58 7.54
N ARG A 341 8.36 -4.20 7.50
CA ARG A 341 9.00 -4.89 8.63
C ARG A 341 10.03 -4.03 9.36
N GLN A 342 10.64 -3.08 8.65
CA GLN A 342 11.81 -2.33 9.12
C GLN A 342 11.43 -1.01 9.79
N GLY A 343 12.36 -0.49 10.60
CA GLY A 343 12.26 0.85 11.19
C GLY A 343 12.58 1.96 10.18
N ASN A 344 13.53 2.83 10.51
CA ASN A 344 13.91 3.92 9.63
C ASN A 344 14.73 3.40 8.44
N VAL A 345 14.22 3.60 7.22
CA VAL A 345 14.89 3.17 5.97
C VAL A 345 14.96 4.33 4.98
N LEU A 346 16.13 4.56 4.38
CA LEU A 346 16.33 5.41 3.22
C LEU A 346 16.52 4.55 1.96
N VAL A 347 15.63 4.68 1.00
CA VAL A 347 15.71 4.00 -0.30
C VAL A 347 16.15 5.00 -1.38
N ILE A 348 17.34 4.80 -1.92
CA ILE A 348 17.90 5.56 -3.04
C ILE A 348 17.69 4.75 -4.32
N CYS A 349 16.71 5.15 -5.11
CA CYS A 349 16.26 4.38 -6.27
C CYS A 349 16.10 5.25 -7.54
N HIS A 350 15.12 4.93 -8.38
CA HIS A 350 14.94 5.51 -9.70
C HIS A 350 13.52 6.01 -9.93
N GLN A 351 13.24 6.60 -11.08
CA GLN A 351 11.96 7.27 -11.30
C GLN A 351 10.80 6.30 -11.34
N ALA A 352 10.87 5.19 -12.11
CA ALA A 352 9.75 4.25 -12.18
C ALA A 352 9.62 3.45 -10.88
N VAL A 353 10.75 3.03 -10.29
CA VAL A 353 10.79 2.33 -8.99
C VAL A 353 10.15 3.16 -7.89
N MET A 354 10.56 4.42 -7.73
CA MET A 354 10.03 5.30 -6.69
C MET A 354 8.52 5.56 -6.87
N ARG A 355 8.03 5.64 -8.11
CA ARG A 355 6.59 5.73 -8.39
C ARG A 355 5.83 4.51 -7.88
N CYS A 356 6.33 3.29 -8.14
CA CYS A 356 5.69 2.06 -7.65
C CYS A 356 5.63 2.02 -6.12
N LEU A 357 6.75 2.36 -5.45
CA LEU A 357 6.81 2.42 -3.98
C LEU A 357 5.85 3.48 -3.42
N LEU A 358 5.82 4.68 -4.00
CA LEU A 358 4.89 5.72 -3.58
C LEU A 358 3.43 5.35 -3.81
N ALA A 359 3.11 4.70 -4.93
CA ALA A 359 1.75 4.26 -5.20
C ALA A 359 1.24 3.27 -4.15
N TYR A 360 2.11 2.39 -3.65
CA TYR A 360 1.79 1.52 -2.51
C TYR A 360 1.46 2.34 -1.26
N PHE A 361 2.36 3.22 -0.81
CA PHE A 361 2.15 3.94 0.46
C PHE A 361 1.00 4.97 0.40
N LEU A 362 0.75 5.54 -0.78
CA LEU A 362 -0.26 6.59 -1.00
C LEU A 362 -1.57 6.08 -1.60
N ASP A 363 -1.72 4.75 -1.71
CA ASP A 363 -2.93 4.09 -2.22
C ASP A 363 -3.35 4.65 -3.58
N LYS A 364 -2.42 4.66 -4.54
CA LYS A 364 -2.63 5.18 -5.89
C LYS A 364 -2.94 4.04 -6.85
N SER A 365 -3.90 4.27 -7.75
CA SER A 365 -4.33 3.31 -8.76
C SER A 365 -3.23 3.02 -9.78
N ALA A 366 -3.39 1.90 -10.49
CA ALA A 366 -2.55 1.54 -11.63
C ALA A 366 -2.48 2.64 -12.70
N ASP A 367 -3.58 3.36 -12.92
CA ASP A 367 -3.65 4.45 -13.89
C ASP A 367 -2.79 5.66 -13.49
N ASP A 368 -2.76 6.00 -12.20
CA ASP A 368 -2.06 7.18 -11.68
C ASP A 368 -0.58 6.89 -11.39
N LEU A 369 -0.24 5.66 -11.03
CA LEU A 369 1.10 5.23 -10.62
C LEU A 369 2.19 5.67 -11.62
N PRO A 370 2.10 5.42 -12.94
CA PRO A 370 3.13 5.82 -13.91
C PRO A 370 3.34 7.33 -14.08
N TYR A 371 2.48 8.14 -13.45
CA TYR A 371 2.45 9.59 -13.55
C TYR A 371 2.67 10.30 -12.22
N LEU A 372 2.98 9.57 -11.14
CA LEU A 372 3.38 10.21 -9.89
C LEU A 372 4.65 11.05 -10.10
N LYS A 373 4.71 12.21 -9.45
CA LYS A 373 5.85 13.12 -9.54
C LYS A 373 6.93 12.71 -8.53
N CYS A 374 8.09 12.34 -9.04
CA CYS A 374 9.27 11.95 -8.26
C CYS A 374 10.48 12.78 -8.78
N PRO A 375 10.55 14.08 -8.46
CA PRO A 375 11.61 14.95 -8.96
C PRO A 375 12.99 14.48 -8.48
N LEU A 376 14.03 14.81 -9.25
CA LEU A 376 15.41 14.68 -8.78
C LEU A 376 15.65 15.61 -7.59
N HIS A 377 16.60 15.23 -6.75
CA HIS A 377 17.13 16.03 -5.64
C HIS A 377 16.15 16.39 -4.51
N VAL A 378 15.03 15.67 -4.44
CA VAL A 378 14.03 15.79 -3.37
C VAL A 378 13.97 14.49 -2.57
N VAL A 379 13.94 14.61 -1.25
CA VAL A 379 13.67 13.51 -0.32
C VAL A 379 12.21 13.56 0.09
N LEU A 380 11.51 12.43 -0.03
CA LEU A 380 10.17 12.24 0.49
C LEU A 380 10.24 11.46 1.80
N LYS A 381 9.80 12.05 2.90
CA LYS A 381 9.60 11.34 4.17
C LYS A 381 8.16 10.86 4.24
N LEU A 382 8.00 9.55 4.29
CA LEU A 382 6.74 8.86 4.48
C LEU A 382 6.61 8.49 5.96
N THR A 383 5.50 8.90 6.58
CA THR A 383 5.13 8.48 7.94
C THR A 383 3.79 7.75 7.86
N PRO A 384 3.78 6.40 7.88
CA PRO A 384 2.55 5.64 7.90
C PRO A 384 1.68 6.02 9.10
N VAL A 385 0.40 6.27 8.86
CA VAL A 385 -0.61 6.58 9.88
C VAL A 385 -1.78 5.61 9.75
N ALA A 386 -2.66 5.56 10.74
CA ALA A 386 -3.70 4.54 10.82
C ALA A 386 -4.61 4.40 9.57
N TYR A 387 -4.78 5.49 8.81
CA TYR A 387 -5.64 5.53 7.63
C TYR A 387 -4.93 5.98 6.34
N GLY A 388 -3.59 5.94 6.31
CA GLY A 388 -2.84 6.36 5.12
C GLY A 388 -1.36 6.58 5.40
N CYS A 389 -0.78 7.57 4.74
CA CYS A 389 0.61 7.95 4.92
C CYS A 389 0.75 9.45 4.80
N LYS A 390 1.38 10.09 5.80
CA LYS A 390 1.81 11.48 5.68
C LYS A 390 3.05 11.54 4.78
N VAL A 391 3.13 12.57 3.95
CA VAL A 391 4.29 12.83 3.08
C VAL A 391 4.83 14.22 3.38
N ASP A 392 6.09 14.30 3.80
CA ASP A 392 6.83 15.54 3.91
C ASP A 392 7.88 15.58 2.78
N MET A 393 7.98 16.70 2.07
CA MET A 393 8.89 16.88 0.92
C MET A 393 10.05 17.80 1.31
N PHE A 394 11.28 17.35 1.08
CA PHE A 394 12.51 18.09 1.36
C PHE A 394 13.30 18.27 0.08
N ASP A 395 13.24 19.48 -0.50
CA ASP A 395 14.08 19.88 -1.62
C ASP A 395 15.46 20.32 -1.10
N LEU A 396 16.51 19.59 -1.51
CA LEU A 396 17.88 19.79 -1.02
C LEU A 396 18.63 20.92 -1.73
N LYS A 397 17.95 21.73 -2.55
CA LYS A 397 18.47 22.98 -3.13
C LYS A 397 19.67 22.80 -4.04
N VAL A 398 19.72 21.65 -4.73
CA VAL A 398 20.66 21.39 -5.82
C VAL A 398 19.86 21.28 -7.11
N GLU A 399 20.16 22.10 -8.11
CA GLU A 399 19.45 22.08 -9.38
C GLU A 399 19.55 20.72 -10.10
N ALA A 400 18.52 20.36 -10.87
CA ALA A 400 18.50 19.18 -11.71
C ALA A 400 17.58 19.40 -12.92
N VAL A 401 17.83 18.64 -13.98
CA VAL A 401 16.91 18.54 -15.11
C VAL A 401 15.57 17.92 -14.69
N ASN A 402 14.50 18.30 -15.38
CA ASN A 402 13.19 17.67 -15.19
C ASN A 402 13.04 16.44 -16.10
N THR A 403 12.85 15.26 -15.50
CA THR A 403 12.65 13.99 -16.21
C THR A 403 11.18 13.55 -16.24
N HIS A 404 10.26 14.38 -15.75
CA HIS A 404 8.84 14.08 -15.70
C HIS A 404 8.15 14.40 -17.03
N ARG A 405 7.53 13.37 -17.63
CA ARG A 405 6.64 13.51 -18.77
C ARG A 405 5.19 13.34 -18.34
N ASN A 406 4.38 14.37 -18.56
CA ASN A 406 2.95 14.40 -18.20
C ASN A 406 2.16 13.35 -18.99
N ARG A 407 0.96 12.99 -18.48
CA ARG A 407 0.00 12.19 -19.24
C ARG A 407 -0.34 12.94 -20.55
N PRO A 408 -0.29 12.26 -21.71
CA PRO A 408 -0.73 12.87 -22.97
C PRO A 408 -2.16 13.41 -22.84
N LEU A 409 -2.42 14.56 -23.45
CA LEU A 409 -3.79 15.05 -23.55
C LEU A 409 -4.54 14.12 -24.51
N VAL A 410 -5.60 13.48 -24.03
CA VAL A 410 -6.49 12.71 -24.90
C VAL A 410 -7.21 13.72 -25.79
N THR A 411 -6.80 13.85 -27.04
CA THR A 411 -7.58 14.55 -28.05
C THR A 411 -8.81 13.68 -28.36
N THR A 412 -9.90 13.91 -27.64
CA THR A 412 -11.22 13.47 -28.08
C THR A 412 -11.55 14.23 -29.36
N PHE A 413 -11.28 13.61 -30.50
CA PHE A 413 -11.97 13.98 -31.73
C PHE A 413 -13.43 13.56 -31.55
N LEU A 414 -14.30 14.54 -31.33
CA LEU A 414 -15.75 14.41 -31.36
C LEU A 414 -16.24 13.97 -32.74
#